data_AF-G7YAT7-F1
#
_entry.id   AF-G7YAT7-F1
#
_cell.length_a   1.000
_cell.length_b   1.000
_cell.length_c   1.000
_cell.angle_alpha   90.00
_cell.angle_beta   90.00
_cell.angle_gamma   90.00
#
_symmetry.space_group_name_H-M   'P 1'
#
loop_
_entity.id
_entity.type
_entity.pdbx_description
1 polymer ?
#
loop_
_entity_poly.entity_id
_entity_poly.type
_entity_poly.pdbx_seq_one_letter_code
_entity_poly.pdbx_strand_id
1 'polypeptide(L)' 'MAQLILGVDFGSTHACARLYSQDLKVVACSSCRVVRIEADDGTCELDPEGVWTCLCQVMKDALSS' A
#
# COMPACT_ATOMS: atom_id res chain seq x y z
N MET A 1 18.99 7.11 15.58
CA MET A 1 17.93 6.51 14.75
C MET A 1 18.27 6.72 13.29
N ALA A 2 18.16 5.69 12.45
CA ALA A 2 18.29 5.87 11.01
C ALA A 2 17.03 6.57 10.48
N GLN A 3 17.19 7.60 9.66
CA GLN A 3 16.06 8.22 8.95
C GLN A 3 15.77 7.40 7.70
N LEU A 4 14.50 7.05 7.49
CA LEU A 4 14.02 6.29 6.33
C LEU A 4 12.99 7.10 5.57
N ILE A 5 12.81 6.77 4.29
CA ILE A 5 11.78 7.34 3.42
C ILE A 5 10.76 6.24 3.15
N LEU A 6 9.48 6.52 3.39
CA LEU A 6 8.40 5.59 3.05
C LEU A 6 7.72 6.06 1.76
N GLY A 7 7.84 5.26 0.70
CA GLY A 7 7.07 5.45 -0.53
C GLY A 7 5.85 4.55 -0.52
N VAL A 8 4.68 5.12 -0.79
CA VAL A 8 3.43 4.37 -0.95
C VAL A 8 2.88 4.62 -2.35
N ASP A 9 2.56 3.54 -3.06
CA ASP A 9 1.85 3.55 -4.33
C ASP A 9 0.51 2.85 -4.14
N PHE A 10 -0.58 3.59 -4.34
CA PHE A 10 -1.94 3.07 -4.16
C PHE A 10 -2.58 2.83 -5.52
N GLY A 11 -2.36 1.63 -6.07
CA GLY A 11 -2.94 1.21 -7.33
C GLY A 11 -4.40 0.76 -7.18
N SER A 12 -5.07 0.60 -8.32
CA SER A 12 -6.49 0.20 -8.39
C SER A 12 -6.76 -1.24 -7.92
N THR A 13 -5.73 -2.09 -7.89
CA THR A 13 -5.84 -3.50 -7.47
C THR A 13 -4.94 -3.84 -6.28
N HIS A 14 -3.87 -3.07 -6.08
CA HIS A 14 -2.87 -3.32 -5.05
C HIS A 14 -2.33 -2.00 -4.53
N ALA A 15 -2.18 -1.91 -3.21
CA ALA A 15 -1.37 -0.91 -2.56
C ALA A 15 0.01 -1.51 -2.27
N CYS A 16 1.07 -0.74 -2.46
CA CYS A 16 2.45 -1.14 -2.23
C CYS A 16 3.15 -0.10 -1.36
N ALA A 17 3.87 -0.56 -0.34
CA ALA A 17 4.74 0.26 0.49
C ALA A 17 6.19 -0.19 0.31
N ARG A 18 7.11 0.77 0.19
CA ARG A 18 8.56 0.53 0.16
C ARG A 18 9.26 1.48 1.11
N LEU A 19 10.10 0.94 1.98
CA LEU A 19 11.02 1.72 2.81
C LEU A 19 12.36 1.83 2.11
N TYR A 20 12.88 3.05 2.07
CA TYR A 20 14.17 3.37 1.48
C TYR A 20 15.12 3.92 2.54
N SER A 21 16.40 3.53 2.43
CA SER A 21 17.49 4.23 3.11
C SER A 21 17.74 5.61 2.48
N GLN A 22 18.60 6.41 3.11
CA GLN A 22 19.04 7.71 2.56
C GLN A 22 19.81 7.56 1.22
N ASP A 23 20.37 6.38 0.95
CA ASP A 23 21.01 6.06 -0.33
C ASP A 23 20.01 5.58 -1.39
N LEU A 24 18.70 5.76 -1.15
CA LEU A 24 17.59 5.34 -2.02
C LEU A 24 17.55 3.83 -2.29
N LYS A 25 18.13 3.02 -1.39
CA LYS A 25 18.04 1.56 -1.47
C LYS A 25 16.81 1.08 -0.73
N VAL A 26 16.06 0.17 -1.35
CA VAL A 26 14.93 -0.50 -0.70
C VAL A 26 15.45 -1.38 0.43
N VAL A 27 14.92 -1.20 1.63
CA VAL A 27 15.26 -2.01 2.83
C VAL A 27 14.11 -2.92 3.26
N ALA A 28 12.87 -2.55 2.95
CA ALA A 28 11.69 -3.37 3.19
C ALA A 28 10.57 -3.01 2.20
N CYS A 29 9.66 -3.94 1.97
CA CYS A 29 8.46 -3.72 1.16
C CYS A 29 7.27 -4.54 1.67
N SER A 30 6.08 -4.04 1.40
CA SER A 30 4.83 -4.76 1.62
C SER A 30 3.84 -4.43 0.51
N SER A 31 2.87 -5.32 0.30
CA SER A 31 1.75 -5.10 -0.60
C SER A 31 0.47 -5.68 -0.03
N CYS A 32 -0.64 -5.01 -0.29
CA CYS A 32 -1.98 -5.43 0.08
C CYS A 32 -2.86 -5.38 -1.16
N ARG A 33 -3.68 -6.40 -1.36
CA ARG A 33 -4.70 -6.39 -2.40
C ARG A 33 -5.85 -5.47 -1.99
N VAL A 34 -6.20 -4.54 -2.87
CA VAL A 34 -7.35 -3.67 -2.69
C VAL A 34 -8.59 -4.42 -3.16
N VAL A 35 -9.63 -4.44 -2.32
CA VAL A 35 -10.92 -5.05 -2.68
C VAL A 35 -11.66 -4.08 -3.60
N ARG A 36 -12.07 -4.57 -4.77
CA ARG A 36 -12.88 -3.83 -5.73
C ARG A 36 -14.32 -4.31 -5.65
N ILE A 37 -15.26 -3.38 -5.80
CA ILE A 37 -16.67 -3.67 -5.97
C ILE A 37 -16.93 -3.65 -7.47
N GLU A 38 -17.13 -4.83 -8.05
CA GLU A 38 -17.39 -5.02 -9.48
C GLU A 38 -18.86 -5.38 -9.67
N ALA A 39 -19.58 -4.59 -10.47
CA ALA A 39 -20.98 -4.84 -10.82
C ALA A 39 -21.10 -5.37 -12.25
N ASP A 40 -22.20 -6.06 -12.56
CA ASP A 40 -22.43 -6.71 -13.86
C ASP A 40 -22.60 -5.71 -15.02
N ASP A 41 -22.75 -4.42 -14.74
CA ASP A 41 -22.86 -3.34 -15.72
C ASP A 41 -21.51 -2.73 -16.14
N GLY A 42 -20.40 -3.28 -15.61
CA GLY A 42 -19.04 -2.79 -15.88
C GLY A 42 -18.57 -1.70 -14.91
N THR A 43 -19.37 -1.33 -13.91
CA THR A 43 -18.95 -0.43 -12.84
C THR A 43 -17.88 -1.08 -11.96
N CYS A 44 -16.86 -0.30 -11.60
CA CYS A 44 -15.77 -0.71 -10.72
C CYS A 44 -15.50 0.39 -9.70
N GLU A 45 -15.86 0.12 -8.45
CA GLU A 45 -15.73 1.07 -7.34
C GLU A 45 -14.79 0.54 -6.25
N LEU A 46 -14.36 1.45 -5.37
CA LEU A 46 -13.55 1.16 -4.21
C LEU A 46 -14.27 1.65 -2.96
N ASP A 47 -14.33 0.79 -1.94
CA ASP A 47 -14.78 1.19 -0.62
C ASP A 47 -13.71 2.04 0.08
N PRO A 48 -14.01 3.29 0.49
CA PRO A 48 -13.05 4.15 1.17
C PRO A 48 -12.49 3.54 2.47
N GLU A 49 -13.29 2.78 3.23
CA GLU A 49 -12.84 2.17 4.48
C GLU A 49 -11.88 1.00 4.22
N GLY A 50 -12.19 0.15 3.25
CA GLY A 50 -11.30 -0.89 2.76
C GLY A 50 -9.98 -0.34 2.22
N VAL A 51 -10.03 0.78 1.48
CA VAL A 51 -8.83 1.51 1.00
C VAL A 51 -7.96 1.97 2.16
N TRP A 52 -8.57 2.62 3.16
CA TRP A 52 -7.86 3.09 4.35
C TRP A 52 -7.24 1.96 5.15
N THR A 53 -7.98 0.87 5.35
CA THR A 53 -7.51 -0.33 6.05
C THR A 53 -6.31 -0.94 5.33
N CYS A 54 -6.36 -1.04 4.00
CA CYS A 54 -5.26 -1.56 3.18
C CYS A 54 -4.02 -0.65 3.27
N LEU A 55 -4.18 0.68 3.27
CA LEU A 55 -3.10 1.64 3.49
C LEU A 55 -2.41 1.42 4.85
N CYS A 56 -3.20 1.34 5.93
CA CYS A 56 -2.69 1.10 7.27
C CYS A 56 -1.90 -0.21 7.35
N GLN A 57 -2.42 -1.27 6.72
CA GLN A 57 -1.79 -2.58 6.70
C GLN A 57 -0.44 -2.55 5.98
N VAL A 58 -0.35 -2.00 4.76
CA VAL A 58 0.93 -2.00 4.01
C VAL A 58 2.00 -1.16 4.70
N MET A 59 1.62 -0.05 5.33
CA MET A 59 2.54 0.77 6.09
C MET A 59 3.05 0.03 7.33
N LYS A 60 2.14 -0.60 8.09
CA LYS A 60 2.48 -1.35 9.30
C LYS A 60 3.42 -2.52 8.98
N ASP A 61 3.12 -3.28 7.94
CA ASP A 61 3.91 -4.44 7.54
C ASP A 61 5.30 -4.03 7.07
N ALA A 62 5.41 -2.97 6.26
CA ALA A 62 6.70 -2.45 5.83
C ALA A 62 7.54 -1.96 7.02
N LEU A 63 6.94 -1.23 7.96
CA LEU A 63 7.62 -0.67 9.14
C LEU A 63 7.98 -1.72 10.21
N SER A 64 7.37 -2.91 10.16
CA SER A 64 7.63 -4.00 11.10
C SER A 64 8.57 -5.08 10.56
N SER A 65 9.08 -4.90 9.33
CA SER A 65 9.98 -5.82 8.64
C SER A 65 11.44 -5.68 9.08
#